data_AF-A0A3D2BGV7-F1
#
_entry.id   AF-A0A3D2BGV7-F1
#
_cell.length_a   1.000
_cell.length_b   1.000
_cell.length_c   1.000
_cell.angle_alpha   90.00
_cell.angle_beta   90.00
_cell.angle_gamma   90.00
#
_symmetry.space_group_name_H-M   'P 1'
#
loop_
_entity.id
_entity.type
_entity.pdbx_description
1 polymer ?
#
loop_
_entity_poly.entity_id
_entity_poly.type
_entity_poly.pdbx_seq_one_letter_code
_entity_poly.pdbx_strand_id
1 'polypeptide(L)'
;MKKIVLSLAVATALTGCKWDISSLGADGWAAVDGPVTGGEGSEQSEIFVVTNRQELITALYGSEDASLSNEPSHESKLIYIKGTIDLAENTAGISMSGDQFMQSCPQSGYQDYDAFYADYRDTYNPLEWNKQDLASNGRPIPVHGFLEEMRACFQKAQQNPEFNSEL
;
A
#
# COMPACT_ATOMS: atom_id res chain seq x y z
N MET A 1 -20.99 27.61 -22.62
CA MET A 1 -19.95 28.38 -21.90
C MET A 1 -19.30 27.44 -20.88
N LYS A 2 -18.13 26.86 -21.20
CA LYS A 2 -17.40 25.93 -20.32
C LYS A 2 -16.50 26.77 -19.42
N LYS A 3 -16.72 26.71 -18.10
CA LYS A 3 -15.88 27.35 -17.10
C LYS A 3 -14.56 26.57 -17.01
N ILE A 4 -13.48 27.17 -17.48
CA ILE A 4 -12.12 26.69 -17.26
C ILE A 4 -11.76 27.09 -15.83
N VAL A 5 -11.68 26.13 -14.92
CA VAL A 5 -11.13 26.34 -13.59
C VAL A 5 -9.62 26.17 -13.71
N LEU A 6 -8.90 27.29 -13.72
CA LEU A 6 -7.45 27.32 -13.62
C LEU A 6 -7.10 27.06 -12.15
N SER A 7 -6.71 25.84 -11.80
CA SER A 7 -6.13 25.57 -10.48
C SER A 7 -4.69 26.09 -10.49
N LEU A 8 -4.50 27.23 -9.83
CA LEU A 8 -3.20 27.83 -9.60
C LEU A 8 -2.53 27.05 -8.45
N ALA A 9 -1.57 26.18 -8.76
CA ALA A 9 -0.73 25.56 -7.75
C ALA A 9 0.13 26.65 -7.10
N VAL A 10 -0.25 27.07 -5.89
CA VAL A 10 0.57 27.97 -5.08
C VAL A 10 1.73 27.15 -4.54
N ALA A 11 2.89 27.27 -5.17
CA ALA A 11 4.16 26.78 -4.64
C ALA A 11 4.51 27.61 -3.40
N THR A 12 4.02 27.18 -2.24
CA THR A 12 4.43 27.76 -0.96
C THR A 12 5.85 27.27 -0.69
N ALA A 13 6.85 28.08 -1.06
CA ALA A 13 8.24 27.82 -0.74
C ALA A 13 8.38 27.79 0.79
N LEU A 14 8.54 26.59 1.36
CA LEU A 14 8.96 26.40 2.75
C LEU A 14 10.45 26.68 2.86
N THR A 15 10.82 27.96 2.89
CA THR A 15 12.14 28.40 3.36
C THR A 15 12.22 28.17 4.86
N GLY A 16 12.83 27.06 5.30
CA GLY A 16 13.04 26.88 6.74
C GLY A 16 13.75 25.61 7.25
N CYS A 17 13.70 24.47 6.57
CA CYS A 17 14.49 23.30 6.98
C CYS A 17 15.54 22.99 5.90
N LYS A 18 16.81 23.22 6.22
CA LYS A 18 17.89 22.54 5.50
C LYS A 18 17.86 21.08 5.92
N TRP A 19 17.45 20.22 5.00
CA TRP A 19 17.59 18.79 5.14
C TRP A 19 19.03 18.42 4.76
N ASP A 20 19.96 18.57 5.69
CA ASP A 20 21.41 18.33 5.48
C ASP A 20 21.79 16.83 5.55
N ILE A 21 20.84 15.91 5.33
CA ILE A 21 21.10 14.47 5.35
C ILE A 21 21.39 13.99 3.92
N SER A 22 22.62 13.51 3.71
CA SER A 22 23.05 12.86 2.46
C SER A 22 22.64 11.38 2.44
N SER A 23 22.50 10.81 1.24
CA SER A 23 22.28 9.37 1.02
C SER A 23 23.59 8.59 0.82
N LEU A 24 24.75 9.24 0.97
CA LEU A 24 26.07 8.62 0.82
C LEU A 24 26.52 7.90 2.10
N GLY A 25 27.47 6.98 1.92
CA GLY A 25 28.13 6.27 3.02
C GLY A 25 27.65 4.83 3.22
N ALA A 26 26.95 4.24 2.24
CA ALA A 26 26.62 2.82 2.26
C ALA A 26 27.89 1.95 2.41
N ASP A 27 27.81 0.92 3.24
CA ASP A 27 28.92 0.03 3.58
C ASP A 27 28.52 -1.45 3.49
N GLY A 28 29.46 -2.34 3.84
CA GLY A 28 29.24 -3.79 3.81
C GLY A 28 28.87 -4.31 2.41
N TRP A 29 27.86 -5.19 2.36
CA TRP A 29 27.39 -5.80 1.11
C TRP A 29 26.88 -4.79 0.09
N ALA A 30 26.33 -3.64 0.54
CA ALA A 30 25.82 -2.62 -0.37
C ALA A 30 26.93 -1.92 -1.17
N ALA A 31 28.18 -1.94 -0.69
CA ALA A 31 29.30 -1.24 -1.33
C ALA A 31 30.19 -2.14 -2.21
N VAL A 32 29.87 -3.45 -2.31
CA VAL A 32 30.76 -4.44 -2.95
C VAL A 32 30.94 -4.20 -4.44
N ASP A 33 29.85 -3.85 -5.15
CA ASP A 33 29.84 -3.69 -6.61
C ASP A 33 29.76 -2.22 -7.06
N GLY A 34 30.06 -1.30 -6.14
CA GLY A 34 30.02 0.15 -6.38
C GLY A 34 29.30 0.91 -5.27
N PRO A 35 29.38 2.25 -5.27
CA PRO A 35 28.69 3.06 -4.28
C PRO A 35 27.17 2.99 -4.49
N VAL A 36 26.43 2.67 -3.43
CA VAL A 36 24.98 2.89 -3.38
C VAL A 36 24.74 4.32 -2.92
N THR A 37 24.18 5.13 -3.82
CA THR A 37 23.97 6.57 -3.61
C THR A 37 22.51 6.95 -3.41
N GLY A 38 21.57 6.02 -3.65
CA GLY A 38 20.14 6.32 -3.63
C GLY A 38 19.81 7.50 -4.54
N GLY A 39 19.17 8.53 -3.96
CA GLY A 39 18.82 9.79 -4.63
C GLY A 39 19.86 10.90 -4.54
N GLU A 40 21.10 10.64 -4.12
CA GLU A 40 22.11 11.69 -4.01
C GLU A 40 22.29 12.44 -5.35
N GLY A 41 22.34 13.77 -5.29
CA GLY A 41 22.47 14.62 -6.49
C GLY A 41 21.19 14.75 -7.33
N SER A 42 20.03 14.36 -6.79
CA SER A 42 18.72 14.60 -7.42
C SER A 42 18.55 16.06 -7.86
N GLU A 43 17.88 16.27 -8.99
CA GLU A 43 17.48 17.62 -9.40
C GLU A 43 16.52 18.23 -8.38
N GLN A 44 16.49 19.55 -8.26
CA GLN A 44 15.66 20.24 -7.25
C GLN A 44 14.16 19.92 -7.39
N SER A 45 13.70 19.59 -8.59
CA SER A 45 12.32 19.13 -8.88
C SER A 45 12.02 17.72 -8.39
N GLU A 46 13.04 16.90 -8.12
CA GLU A 46 12.95 15.52 -7.63
C GLU A 46 13.25 15.43 -6.12
N ILE A 47 13.17 16.56 -5.41
CA ILE A 47 13.32 16.63 -3.94
C ILE A 47 11.96 16.95 -3.33
N PHE A 48 11.39 15.97 -2.64
CA PHE A 48 10.03 16.02 -2.10
C PHE A 48 10.04 16.01 -0.57
N VAL A 49 9.07 16.69 0.04
CA VAL A 49 8.71 16.50 1.44
C VAL A 49 7.26 16.05 1.46
N VAL A 50 7.01 14.85 1.96
CA VAL A 50 5.70 14.19 1.89
C VAL A 50 5.12 13.97 3.29
N THR A 51 3.81 14.08 3.41
CA THR A 51 3.06 14.07 4.68
C THR A 51 1.91 13.06 4.69
N ASN A 52 1.54 12.51 3.54
CA ASN A 52 0.46 11.53 3.39
C ASN A 52 0.77 10.52 2.28
N ARG A 53 -0.11 9.52 2.11
CA ARG A 53 0.09 8.42 1.16
C ARG A 53 0.12 8.89 -0.30
N GLN A 54 -0.75 9.82 -0.66
CA GLN A 54 -0.86 10.30 -2.04
C GLN A 54 0.41 11.04 -2.47
N GLU A 55 0.91 11.95 -1.63
CA GLU A 55 2.17 12.67 -1.89
C GLU A 55 3.36 11.72 -2.04
N LEU A 56 3.41 10.64 -1.23
CA LEU A 56 4.45 9.61 -1.35
C LEU A 56 4.36 8.86 -2.68
N ILE A 57 3.16 8.46 -3.11
CA ILE A 57 2.97 7.79 -4.41
C ILE A 57 3.37 8.72 -5.55
N THR A 58 2.93 9.97 -5.53
CA THR A 58 3.29 10.95 -6.55
C THR A 58 4.80 11.17 -6.63
N ALA A 59 5.49 11.28 -5.49
CA ALA A 59 6.94 11.42 -5.47
C ALA A 59 7.67 10.17 -6.03
N LEU A 60 7.16 8.97 -5.77
CA LEU A 60 7.75 7.72 -6.28
C LEU A 60 7.52 7.52 -7.78
N TYR A 61 6.33 7.87 -8.28
CA TYR A 61 5.92 7.61 -9.65
C TYR A 61 6.08 8.80 -10.59
N GLY A 62 6.29 10.01 -10.06
CA GLY A 62 6.36 11.26 -10.82
C GLY A 62 5.00 11.73 -11.37
N SER A 63 3.88 11.20 -10.88
CA SER A 63 2.53 11.55 -11.34
C SER A 63 1.48 11.42 -10.23
N GLU A 64 0.52 12.35 -10.21
CA GLU A 64 -0.65 12.32 -9.31
C GLU A 64 -1.65 11.23 -9.69
N ASP A 65 -1.74 10.90 -10.99
CA ASP A 65 -2.64 9.88 -11.54
C ASP A 65 -1.98 8.48 -11.62
N ALA A 66 -0.85 8.29 -10.92
CA ALA A 66 -0.15 7.02 -10.95
C ALA A 66 -0.96 5.93 -10.24
N SER A 67 -1.31 4.87 -10.97
CA SER A 67 -1.77 3.63 -10.35
C SER A 67 -0.57 2.82 -9.87
N LEU A 68 -0.73 2.10 -8.77
CA LEU A 68 0.30 1.22 -8.21
C LEU A 68 0.70 0.07 -9.15
N SER A 69 -0.09 -0.19 -10.20
CA SER A 69 0.28 -1.14 -11.26
C SER A 69 1.29 -0.58 -12.27
N ASN A 70 1.57 0.72 -12.26
CA ASN A 70 2.53 1.35 -13.15
C ASN A 70 3.97 1.07 -12.69
N GLU A 71 4.94 1.30 -13.56
CA GLU A 71 6.36 1.32 -13.16
C GLU A 71 6.64 2.64 -12.40
N PRO A 72 7.31 2.60 -11.23
CA PRO A 72 7.78 3.81 -10.57
C PRO A 72 8.80 4.59 -11.42
N SER A 73 8.97 5.88 -11.13
CA SER A 73 9.98 6.69 -11.80
C SER A 73 11.39 6.22 -11.42
N HIS A 74 12.27 6.04 -12.41
CA HIS A 74 13.68 5.72 -12.20
C HIS A 74 14.59 6.94 -12.02
N GLU A 75 14.05 8.16 -12.10
CA GLU A 75 14.83 9.39 -11.88
C GLU A 75 15.45 9.40 -10.48
N SER A 76 16.65 9.99 -10.34
CA SER A 76 17.24 10.18 -9.01
C SER A 76 16.34 11.12 -8.20
N LYS A 77 15.89 10.67 -7.02
CA LYS A 77 14.94 11.41 -6.18
C LYS A 77 15.23 11.31 -4.69
N LEU A 78 15.00 12.40 -3.95
CA LEU A 78 15.05 12.45 -2.48
C LEU A 78 13.64 12.70 -1.93
N ILE A 79 13.16 11.79 -1.09
CA ILE A 79 11.82 11.90 -0.50
C ILE A 79 11.96 11.96 1.03
N TYR A 80 11.68 13.12 1.60
CA TYR A 80 11.67 13.33 3.04
C TYR A 80 10.28 13.05 3.61
N ILE A 81 10.19 12.13 4.56
CA ILE A 81 8.94 11.86 5.28
C ILE A 81 8.80 12.85 6.43
N LYS A 82 7.70 13.61 6.45
CA LYS A 82 7.39 14.55 7.51
C LYS A 82 6.21 14.02 8.34
N GLY A 83 6.52 13.49 9.52
CA GLY A 83 5.53 12.94 10.43
C GLY A 83 5.25 11.47 10.15
N THR A 84 3.96 11.10 10.17
CA THR A 84 3.50 9.71 9.96
C THR A 84 2.64 9.67 8.71
N ILE A 85 2.92 8.69 7.84
CA ILE A 85 2.10 8.38 6.67
C ILE A 85 1.35 7.08 6.92
N ASP A 86 0.03 7.11 6.82
CA ASP A 86 -0.79 5.90 6.85
C ASP A 86 -0.93 5.32 5.45
N LEU A 87 -0.35 4.13 5.23
CA LEU A 87 -0.37 3.44 3.94
C LEU A 87 -1.70 2.73 3.64
N ALA A 88 -2.57 2.61 4.65
CA ALA A 88 -3.93 2.08 4.50
C ALA A 88 -4.94 3.16 4.11
N GLU A 89 -4.51 4.41 3.88
CA GLU A 89 -5.40 5.45 3.36
C GLU A 89 -5.91 5.15 1.94
N ASN A 90 -7.18 5.47 1.69
CA ASN A 90 -7.70 5.55 0.33
C ASN A 90 -7.26 6.84 -0.38
N THR A 91 -7.68 7.03 -1.63
CA THR A 91 -7.34 8.23 -2.43
C THR A 91 -7.91 9.54 -1.88
N ALA A 92 -8.83 9.49 -0.92
CA ALA A 92 -9.35 10.67 -0.21
C ALA A 92 -8.54 11.00 1.07
N GLY A 93 -7.46 10.27 1.36
CA GLY A 93 -6.65 10.44 2.57
C GLY A 93 -7.33 9.93 3.84
N ILE A 94 -8.24 8.95 3.70
CA ILE A 94 -8.98 8.37 4.83
C ILE A 94 -8.45 6.96 5.07
N SER A 95 -7.97 6.71 6.30
CA SER A 95 -7.56 5.38 6.76
C SER A 95 -8.65 4.34 6.55
N MET A 96 -8.30 3.21 5.93
CA MET A 96 -9.23 2.11 5.67
C MET A 96 -9.19 1.07 6.80
N SER A 97 -10.38 0.67 7.24
CA SER A 97 -10.63 -0.44 8.15
C SER A 97 -10.82 -1.78 7.41
N GLY A 98 -10.86 -2.88 8.16
CA GLY A 98 -11.18 -4.21 7.63
C GLY A 98 -12.53 -4.23 6.89
N ASP A 99 -13.55 -3.61 7.47
CA ASP A 99 -14.89 -3.49 6.86
C ASP A 99 -14.84 -2.79 5.51
N GLN A 100 -14.03 -1.74 5.39
CA GLN A 100 -13.89 -0.99 4.14
C GLN A 100 -13.17 -1.79 3.06
N PHE A 101 -12.17 -2.60 3.41
CA PHE A 101 -11.57 -3.53 2.45
C PHE A 101 -12.54 -4.64 2.03
N MET A 102 -13.43 -5.06 2.93
CA MET A 102 -14.46 -6.06 2.60
C MET A 102 -15.51 -5.54 1.62
N GLN A 103 -15.82 -4.24 1.65
CA GLN A 103 -16.76 -3.61 0.72
C GLN A 103 -16.29 -3.68 -0.75
N SER A 104 -14.98 -3.82 -1.01
CA SER A 104 -14.45 -4.07 -2.37
C SER A 104 -14.79 -5.47 -2.93
N CYS A 105 -15.41 -6.32 -2.12
CA CYS A 105 -15.75 -7.71 -2.41
C CYS A 105 -17.23 -8.01 -2.03
N PRO A 106 -18.20 -7.38 -2.73
CA PRO A 106 -19.63 -7.45 -2.36
C PRO A 106 -20.21 -8.87 -2.41
N GLN A 107 -19.64 -9.77 -3.23
CA GLN A 107 -20.00 -11.18 -3.29
C GLN A 107 -19.80 -11.94 -1.96
N SER A 108 -19.05 -11.36 -1.01
CA SER A 108 -18.89 -11.95 0.32
C SER A 108 -20.18 -11.92 1.13
N GLY A 109 -21.06 -10.93 0.92
CA GLY A 109 -22.23 -10.69 1.74
C GLY A 109 -21.92 -10.19 3.17
N TYR A 110 -20.65 -10.08 3.56
CA TYR A 110 -20.24 -9.58 4.86
C TYR A 110 -20.07 -8.05 4.83
N GLN A 111 -20.46 -7.39 5.91
CA GLN A 111 -20.31 -5.94 6.10
C GLN A 111 -19.48 -5.59 7.35
N ASP A 112 -19.16 -6.60 8.16
CA ASP A 112 -18.52 -6.47 9.46
C ASP A 112 -17.40 -7.51 9.56
N TYR A 113 -16.18 -7.03 9.78
CA TYR A 113 -14.96 -7.81 9.83
C TYR A 113 -14.98 -8.81 10.98
N ASP A 114 -15.48 -8.40 12.14
CA ASP A 114 -15.51 -9.27 13.31
C ASP A 114 -16.47 -10.45 13.10
N ALA A 115 -17.60 -10.23 12.43
CA ALA A 115 -18.55 -11.27 12.02
C ALA A 115 -17.91 -12.23 11.01
N PHE A 116 -17.28 -11.71 9.95
CA PHE A 116 -16.55 -12.55 8.99
C PHE A 116 -15.45 -13.36 9.67
N TYR A 117 -14.66 -12.72 10.53
CA TYR A 117 -13.54 -13.35 11.20
C TYR A 117 -14.00 -14.40 12.22
N ALA A 118 -15.13 -14.19 12.89
CA ALA A 118 -15.76 -15.19 13.75
C ALA A 118 -16.12 -16.46 12.96
N ASP A 119 -16.83 -16.31 11.83
CA ASP A 119 -17.23 -17.44 10.96
C ASP A 119 -16.02 -18.16 10.35
N TYR A 120 -14.99 -17.40 9.94
CA TYR A 120 -13.75 -17.94 9.41
C TYR A 120 -13.03 -18.79 10.46
N ARG A 121 -12.91 -18.30 11.70
CA ARG A 121 -12.26 -19.05 12.79
C ARG A 121 -13.06 -20.29 13.21
N ASP A 122 -14.39 -20.21 13.21
CA ASP A 122 -15.24 -21.36 13.55
C ASP A 122 -15.11 -22.47 12.49
N THR A 123 -15.22 -22.09 11.21
CA THR A 123 -15.13 -23.01 10.08
C THR A 123 -13.76 -23.67 9.98
N TYR A 124 -12.68 -22.89 10.14
CA TYR A 124 -11.31 -23.36 10.00
C TYR A 124 -10.61 -23.61 11.33
N ASN A 125 -11.37 -23.87 12.39
CA ASN A 125 -10.82 -24.25 13.69
C ASN A 125 -9.89 -25.47 13.54
N PRO A 126 -8.60 -25.38 13.92
CA PRO A 126 -7.65 -26.46 13.70
C PRO A 126 -8.05 -27.80 14.35
N LEU A 127 -8.82 -27.76 15.44
CA LEU A 127 -9.29 -28.96 16.12
C LEU A 127 -10.34 -29.72 15.31
N GLU A 128 -11.09 -29.04 14.45
CA GLU A 128 -12.13 -29.64 13.62
C GLU A 128 -11.67 -29.81 12.17
N TRP A 129 -11.10 -28.76 11.57
CA TRP A 129 -10.66 -28.75 10.18
C TRP A 129 -9.62 -29.84 9.87
N ASN A 130 -8.64 -30.03 10.77
CA ASN A 130 -7.53 -30.97 10.52
C ASN A 130 -7.91 -32.44 10.73
N LYS A 131 -9.06 -32.74 11.36
CA LYS A 131 -9.54 -34.13 11.53
C LYS A 131 -9.74 -34.83 10.19
N GLN A 132 -9.98 -34.06 9.12
CA GLN A 132 -10.25 -34.55 7.78
C GLN A 132 -9.03 -35.26 7.15
N ASP A 133 -7.79 -34.86 7.48
CA ASP A 133 -6.61 -35.31 6.73
C ASP A 133 -5.36 -35.65 7.57
N LEU A 134 -5.31 -35.29 8.86
CA LEU A 134 -4.30 -35.84 9.78
C LEU A 134 -4.36 -37.37 9.84
N ALA A 135 -5.53 -37.95 9.55
CA ALA A 135 -5.75 -39.38 9.48
C ALA A 135 -5.15 -40.05 8.23
N SER A 136 -4.78 -39.30 7.18
CA SER A 136 -4.36 -39.86 5.87
C SER A 136 -2.86 -39.73 5.58
N ASN A 137 -2.25 -38.58 5.87
CA ASN A 137 -0.86 -38.26 5.48
C ASN A 137 -0.05 -37.52 6.56
N GLY A 138 -0.64 -37.32 7.75
CA GLY A 138 -0.01 -36.64 8.89
C GLY A 138 0.17 -35.13 8.69
N ARG A 139 -0.50 -34.51 7.71
CA ARG A 139 -0.43 -33.08 7.42
C ARG A 139 -1.82 -32.44 7.41
N PRO A 140 -1.98 -31.22 7.94
CA PRO A 140 -3.16 -30.41 7.71
C PRO A 140 -3.39 -30.13 6.22
N ILE A 141 -4.65 -30.12 5.78
CA ILE A 141 -5.03 -29.63 4.45
C ILE A 141 -4.95 -28.11 4.40
N PRO A 142 -4.61 -27.52 3.25
CA PRO A 142 -4.82 -26.10 3.01
C PRO A 142 -6.28 -25.71 3.25
N VAL A 143 -6.46 -24.57 3.92
CA VAL A 143 -7.77 -23.92 4.05
C VAL A 143 -8.27 -23.54 2.65
N HIS A 144 -9.55 -23.79 2.39
CA HIS A 144 -10.19 -23.56 1.09
C HIS A 144 -11.70 -23.40 1.26
N GLY A 145 -12.40 -23.07 0.17
CA GLY A 145 -13.83 -22.84 0.14
C GLY A 145 -14.19 -21.35 0.23
N PHE A 146 -15.49 -21.06 0.29
CA PHE A 146 -16.02 -19.71 0.13
C PHE A 146 -15.38 -18.67 1.08
N LEU A 147 -15.24 -18.98 2.37
CA LEU A 147 -14.66 -18.03 3.33
C LEU A 147 -13.18 -17.73 3.06
N GLU A 148 -12.41 -18.71 2.59
CA GLU A 148 -11.02 -18.48 2.15
C GLU A 148 -10.93 -17.67 0.86
N GLU A 149 -11.83 -17.92 -0.11
CA GLU A 149 -11.92 -17.11 -1.32
C GLU A 149 -12.24 -15.65 -0.98
N MET A 150 -13.14 -15.41 -0.03
CA MET A 150 -13.47 -14.06 0.44
C MET A 150 -12.30 -13.41 1.19
N ARG A 151 -11.65 -14.14 2.10
CA ARG A 151 -10.41 -13.65 2.76
C ARG A 151 -9.37 -13.23 1.74
N ALA A 152 -9.14 -14.02 0.70
CA ALA A 152 -8.21 -13.71 -0.37
C ALA A 152 -8.63 -12.47 -1.18
N CYS A 153 -9.94 -12.27 -1.40
CA CYS A 153 -10.46 -11.05 -2.02
C CYS A 153 -10.17 -9.80 -1.16
N PHE A 154 -10.47 -9.85 0.14
CA PHE A 154 -10.21 -8.75 1.06
C PHE A 154 -8.70 -8.43 1.16
N GLN A 155 -7.84 -9.46 1.12
CA GLN A 155 -6.40 -9.28 1.07
C GLN A 155 -5.95 -8.55 -0.21
N LYS A 156 -6.54 -8.87 -1.37
CA LYS A 156 -6.24 -8.16 -2.62
C LYS A 156 -6.67 -6.69 -2.56
N ALA A 157 -7.83 -6.41 -1.96
CA ALA A 157 -8.28 -5.04 -1.70
C ALA A 157 -7.31 -4.27 -0.80
N GLN A 158 -6.71 -4.92 0.20
CA GLN A 158 -5.69 -4.28 1.03
C GLN A 158 -4.36 -4.06 0.29
N GLN A 159 -3.94 -5.00 -0.56
CA GLN A 159 -2.72 -4.89 -1.36
C GLN A 159 -2.80 -3.77 -2.40
N ASN A 160 -3.98 -3.60 -2.98
CA ASN A 160 -4.28 -2.51 -3.88
C ASN A 160 -5.62 -1.87 -3.48
N PRO A 161 -5.62 -0.76 -2.73
CA PRO A 161 -6.84 -0.06 -2.33
C PRO A 161 -7.73 0.43 -3.49
N GLU A 162 -7.24 0.42 -4.73
CA GLU A 162 -8.01 0.71 -5.95
C GLU A 162 -8.72 -0.53 -6.52
N PHE A 163 -8.50 -1.71 -5.95
CA PHE A 163 -9.11 -2.96 -6.39
C PHE A 163 -10.61 -3.00 -6.11
N ASN A 164 -11.37 -3.43 -7.11
CA ASN A 164 -12.79 -3.73 -7.04
C ASN A 164 -13.04 -5.06 -7.76
N SER A 165 -13.64 -6.05 -7.08
CA SER A 165 -13.85 -7.38 -7.68
C SER A 165 -15.01 -7.47 -8.68
N GLU A 166 -15.78 -6.39 -8.87
CA GLU A 166 -16.84 -6.31 -9.89
C GLU A 166 -16.35 -5.79 -11.26
N LEU A 167 -15.11 -5.31 -11.33
CA LEU A 167 -14.43 -4.85 -12.56
C LEU A 167 -13.46 -5.92 -13.08
#